data_AF-A0A143DF20-F1
#
_entry.id   AF-A0A143DF20-F1
#
_cell.length_a   1.000
_cell.length_b   1.000
_cell.length_c   1.000
_cell.angle_alpha   90.00
_cell.angle_beta   90.00
_cell.angle_gamma   90.00
#
_symmetry.space_group_name_H-M   'P 1'
#
loop_
_entity.id
_entity.type
_entity.pdbx_description
1 polymer ?
#
loop_
_entity_poly.entity_id
_entity_poly.type
_entity_poly.pdbx_seq_one_letter_code
_entity_poly.pdbx_strand_id
1 'polypeptide(L)'
;MGDVLMFNFSAFLNDKFHSPHEVVRLLRSYNVKASLQEAAVAKWFQRGTVPGAWFAVLLSYLELEEGAPVRLAKYIKGTPS
;
A
#
# COMPACT_ATOMS: atom_id res chain seq x y z
N MET A 1 17.66 1.14 23.84
CA MET A 1 16.29 1.08 23.29
C MET A 1 16.45 0.55 21.88
N GLY A 2 16.06 -0.70 21.62
CA GLY A 2 16.12 -1.25 20.26
C GLY A 2 15.07 -0.55 19.40
N ASP A 3 15.43 -0.15 18.18
CA ASP A 3 14.47 0.39 17.23
C ASP A 3 13.40 -0.67 16.94
N VAL A 4 12.14 -0.35 17.23
CA VAL A 4 11.01 -1.22 16.89
C VAL A 4 10.91 -1.27 15.38
N LEU A 5 10.94 -2.47 14.79
CA LEU A 5 10.73 -2.66 13.37
C LEU A 5 9.36 -2.08 12.97
N MET A 6 9.37 -1.13 12.04
CA MET A 6 8.17 -0.42 11.61
C MET A 6 8.10 -0.35 10.09
N PHE A 7 6.94 -0.72 9.54
CA PHE A 7 6.70 -0.64 8.10
C PHE A 7 6.41 0.80 7.67
N ASN A 8 7.13 1.29 6.66
CA ASN A 8 6.95 2.62 6.10
C ASN A 8 5.91 2.61 4.97
N PHE A 9 4.63 2.71 5.34
CA PHE A 9 3.51 2.78 4.39
C PHE A 9 3.62 3.98 3.44
N SER A 10 4.15 5.13 3.87
CA SER A 10 4.33 6.28 2.99
C SER A 10 5.31 5.97 1.86
N ALA A 11 6.43 5.30 2.14
CA ALA A 11 7.35 4.88 1.09
C ALA A 11 6.72 3.85 0.15
N PHE A 12 5.98 2.88 0.69
CA PHE A 12 5.26 1.89 -0.11
C PHE A 12 4.23 2.55 -1.04
N LEU A 13 3.38 3.43 -0.53
CA LEU A 13 2.33 4.10 -1.29
C LEU A 13 2.90 4.97 -2.42
N ASN A 14 3.95 5.74 -2.13
CA ASN A 14 4.56 6.61 -3.14
C ASN A 14 5.30 5.81 -4.22
N ASP A 15 6.01 4.76 -3.84
CA ASP A 15 6.77 3.92 -4.79
C ASP A 15 5.85 3.09 -5.70
N LYS A 16 4.80 2.48 -5.13
CA LYS A 16 3.90 1.58 -5.91
C LYS A 16 2.79 2.30 -6.65
N PHE A 17 2.28 3.40 -6.10
CA PHE A 17 1.08 4.04 -6.64
C PHE A 17 1.29 5.50 -7.04
N HIS A 18 2.28 6.21 -6.50
CA HIS A 18 2.55 7.64 -6.74
C HIS A 18 1.43 8.61 -6.31
N SER A 19 0.16 8.22 -6.42
CA SER A 19 -1.00 9.04 -6.10
C SER A 19 -2.20 8.19 -5.64
N PRO A 20 -3.16 8.79 -4.90
CA PRO A 20 -4.41 8.14 -4.56
C PRO A 20 -5.22 7.65 -5.78
N HIS A 21 -5.10 8.36 -6.90
CA HIS A 21 -5.81 8.04 -8.13
C HIS A 21 -5.42 6.66 -8.68
N GLU A 22 -4.12 6.34 -8.67
CA GLU A 22 -3.62 5.06 -9.19
C GLU A 22 -4.09 3.86 -8.36
N VAL A 23 -4.22 4.03 -7.04
CA VAL A 23 -4.82 3.00 -6.18
C VAL A 23 -6.26 2.74 -6.60
N VAL A 24 -7.06 3.80 -6.80
CA VAL A 24 -8.45 3.67 -7.23
C VAL A 24 -8.54 3.07 -8.63
N ARG A 25 -7.63 3.47 -9.54
CA ARG A 25 -7.54 2.90 -10.90
C ARG A 25 -7.30 1.39 -10.85
N LEU A 26 -6.33 0.94 -10.04
CA LEU A 26 -6.06 -0.49 -9.85
C LEU A 26 -7.27 -1.22 -9.27
N LEU A 27 -7.86 -0.72 -8.19
CA LEU A 27 -9.03 -1.37 -7.59
C LEU A 27 -10.20 -1.49 -8.58
N ARG A 28 -10.39 -0.48 -9.44
CA ARG A 28 -11.43 -0.49 -10.47
C ARG A 28 -11.14 -1.48 -11.61
N SER A 29 -9.88 -1.71 -11.99
CA SER A 29 -9.54 -2.70 -13.04
C SER A 29 -9.92 -4.12 -12.61
N TYR A 30 -9.84 -4.42 -11.32
CA TYR A 30 -10.29 -5.68 -10.73
C TYR A 30 -11.78 -5.70 -10.34
N ASN A 31 -12.59 -4.80 -10.91
CA ASN A 31 -14.02 -4.68 -10.65
C ASN A 31 -14.40 -4.47 -9.17
N VAL A 32 -13.49 -3.93 -8.34
CA VAL A 32 -13.82 -3.44 -6.99
C VAL A 32 -14.55 -2.10 -7.13
N LYS A 33 -15.77 -2.14 -7.69
CA LYS A 33 -16.52 -0.98 -8.16
C LYS A 33 -17.23 -0.21 -7.03
N ALA A 34 -17.29 -0.73 -5.81
CA ALA A 34 -18.37 -0.35 -4.89
C ALA A 34 -18.00 0.32 -3.55
N SER A 35 -16.75 0.32 -3.08
CA SER A 35 -16.52 0.69 -1.66
C SER A 35 -15.52 1.80 -1.40
N LEU A 36 -14.52 2.00 -2.26
CA LEU A 36 -13.41 2.88 -1.91
C LEU A 36 -13.36 4.14 -2.77
N GLN A 37 -13.72 5.26 -2.15
CA GLN A 37 -13.64 6.59 -2.75
C GLN A 37 -12.19 7.09 -2.74
N GLU A 38 -11.82 7.88 -3.75
CA GLU A 38 -10.49 8.49 -3.83
C GLU A 38 -10.18 9.35 -2.59
N ALA A 39 -11.19 10.04 -2.03
CA ALA A 39 -11.05 10.78 -0.78
C ALA A 39 -10.68 9.89 0.43
N ALA A 40 -11.12 8.64 0.47
CA ALA A 40 -10.74 7.68 1.50
C ALA A 40 -9.27 7.25 1.32
N VAL A 41 -8.85 6.98 0.09
CA VAL A 41 -7.47 6.65 -0.26
C VAL A 41 -6.54 7.84 0.01
N ALA A 42 -6.96 9.07 -0.29
CA ALA A 42 -6.16 10.27 -0.03
C ALA A 42 -5.78 10.39 1.44
N LYS A 43 -6.67 9.99 2.36
CA LYS A 43 -6.36 9.93 3.80
C LYS A 43 -5.25 8.94 4.13
N TRP A 44 -5.07 7.87 3.36
CA TRP A 44 -3.98 6.91 3.55
C TRP A 44 -2.62 7.54 3.24
N PHE A 45 -2.55 8.29 2.14
CA PHE A 45 -1.33 9.02 1.75
C PHE A 45 -1.02 10.14 2.75
N GLN A 46 -2.03 10.91 3.17
CA GLN A 46 -1.86 11.98 4.15
C GLN A 46 -1.39 11.48 5.51
N ARG A 47 -1.94 10.35 5.99
CA ARG A 47 -1.61 9.76 7.29
C ARG A 47 -0.38 8.86 7.26
N GLY A 48 0.08 8.46 6.07
CA GLY A 48 1.14 7.47 5.93
C GLY A 48 0.75 6.11 6.51
N THR A 49 -0.51 5.68 6.33
CA THR A 49 -0.98 4.39 6.84
C THR A 49 -2.10 3.84 5.99
N VAL A 50 -2.13 2.52 5.82
CA VAL A 50 -3.19 1.80 5.09
C VAL A 50 -3.91 0.87 6.06
N PRO A 51 -5.25 0.81 6.07
CA PRO A 51 -5.97 -0.18 6.87
C PRO A 51 -5.51 -1.60 6.51
N GLY A 52 -5.28 -2.45 7.51
CA GLY A 52 -4.67 -3.77 7.28
C GLY A 52 -5.40 -4.65 6.25
N ALA A 53 -6.74 -4.66 6.29
CA ALA A 53 -7.55 -5.38 5.29
C ALA A 53 -7.32 -4.87 3.86
N TRP A 54 -7.23 -3.56 3.69
CA TRP A 54 -6.94 -2.95 2.39
C TRP A 54 -5.49 -3.16 1.96
N PHE A 55 -4.55 -3.17 2.90
CA PHE A 55 -3.14 -3.43 2.58
C PHE A 55 -2.96 -4.81 1.96
N ALA A 56 -3.58 -5.85 2.54
CA ALA A 56 -3.55 -7.20 1.96
C ALA A 56 -4.11 -7.23 0.53
N VAL A 57 -5.24 -6.56 0.28
CA VAL A 57 -5.84 -6.46 -1.06
C VAL A 57 -4.90 -5.75 -2.05
N LEU A 58 -4.28 -4.64 -1.65
CA LEU A 58 -3.33 -3.92 -2.51
C LEU A 58 -2.12 -4.79 -2.87
N LEU A 59 -1.59 -5.55 -1.91
CA LEU A 59 -0.50 -6.47 -2.19
C LEU A 59 -0.93 -7.54 -3.19
N SER A 60 -2.06 -8.21 -2.95
CA SER A 60 -2.54 -9.26 -3.87
C SER A 60 -2.75 -8.74 -5.30
N TYR A 61 -3.31 -7.55 -5.47
CA TYR A 61 -3.48 -7.00 -6.82
C TYR A 61 -2.17 -6.53 -7.45
N LEU A 62 -1.25 -5.96 -6.68
CA LEU A 62 0.09 -5.64 -7.19
C LEU A 62 0.84 -6.90 -7.63
N GLU A 63 0.71 -8.01 -6.90
CA GLU A 63 1.31 -9.29 -7.29
C GLU A 63 0.77 -9.81 -8.61
N LEU A 64 -0.54 -9.62 -8.87
CA LEU A 64 -1.16 -9.95 -10.15
C LEU A 64 -0.65 -9.05 -11.30
N GLU A 65 -0.50 -7.73 -11.07
CA GLU A 65 0.05 -6.80 -12.08
C GLU A 65 1.54 -7.06 -12.38
N GLU A 66 2.32 -7.39 -11.36
CA GLU A 66 3.77 -7.61 -11.47
C GLU A 66 4.12 -9.03 -11.92
N GLY A 67 3.18 -9.99 -11.82
CA GLY A 67 3.43 -11.41 -12.06
C GLY A 67 4.41 -12.05 -11.08
N ALA A 68 4.65 -11.39 -9.93
CA ALA A 68 5.60 -11.81 -8.91
C ALA A 68 5.25 -11.22 -7.53
N PRO A 69 5.71 -11.85 -6.42
CA PRO A 69 5.49 -11.33 -5.07
C PRO A 69 6.03 -9.91 -4.85
N VAL A 70 5.28 -9.07 -4.13
CA VAL A 70 5.71 -7.70 -3.83
C VAL A 70 6.86 -7.71 -2.82
N ARG A 71 7.98 -7.09 -3.18
CA ARG A 71 9.16 -7.00 -2.31
C ARG A 71 8.98 -6.00 -1.17
N LEU A 72 8.61 -6.50 0.01
CA LEU A 72 8.28 -5.67 1.18
C LEU A 72 9.47 -5.23 2.03
N ALA A 73 10.57 -5.99 2.03
CA ALA A 73 11.69 -5.78 2.95
C ALA A 73 12.28 -4.35 2.87
N LYS A 74 12.29 -3.73 1.68
CA LYS A 74 12.79 -2.37 1.48
C LYS A 74 11.99 -1.27 2.18
N TYR A 75 10.79 -1.58 2.66
CA TYR A 75 9.94 -0.61 3.38
C TYR A 75 9.99 -0.80 4.90
N ILE A 76 10.72 -1.80 5.42
CA ILE A 76 10.89 -1.99 6.86
C ILE A 76 11.99 -1.05 7.34
N LYS A 77 11.67 -0.22 8.34
CA LYS A 77 12.64 0.61 9.07
C LYS A 77 13.04 -0.05 10.38
N GLY A 78 14.24 0.25 10.85
CA GLY A 78 14.86 -0.31 12.05
C GLY A 78 15.88 -1.39 11.70
N THR A 79 16.80 -1.66 12.62
CA THR A 79 17.78 -2.74 12.51
C THR A 79 17.22 -3.97 13.23
N PRO A 80 17.20 -5.17 12.61
CA PRO A 80 16.96 -6.39 13.37
C PRO A 80 18.06 -6.50 14.43
N SER A 81 17.65 -6.58 15.70
CA SER A 81 18.56 -6.82 16.84
C SER A 81 19.09 -8.24 16.81
#